data_AF-A0A419IAX7-F1
#
_entry.id   AF-A0A419IAX7-F1
#
_cell.length_a   1.000
_cell.length_b   1.000
_cell.length_c   1.000
_cell.angle_alpha   90.00
_cell.angle_beta   90.00
_cell.angle_gamma   90.00
#
_symmetry.space_group_name_H-M   'P 1'
#
loop_
_entity.id
_entity.type
_entity.pdbx_description
1 polymer ?
#
loop_
_entity_poly.entity_id
_entity_poly.type
_entity_poly.pdbx_seq_one_letter_code
_entity_poly.pdbx_strand_id
1 'polypeptide(L)'
;MAATPQNTERSTVAGSAKRSRTTASRVLPPIELPASPDELARKAAALLGWNGVVLPVTTLLGRKVSIVARLRTDVHAERIAMGVGPVADRATVDTWTWPELAATAPAPAAEIIGVLAVARHWRTAMASAVPFARYGEAAMVLPSLAVLTEDYVANCLPRARAYGLAVVTADPYAMSDLDLEGRTERLLLDEDPVSRWVNEMAYEQLLRADLVAAESD
;
A
#
# COMPACT_ATOMS: atom_id res chain seq x y z
N MET A 1 -43.01 37.29 55.50
CA MET A 1 -43.37 35.92 55.88
C MET A 1 -43.45 35.08 54.62
N ALA A 2 -42.87 33.88 54.68
CA ALA A 2 -42.78 32.90 53.60
C ALA A 2 -44.15 32.34 53.17
N ALA A 3 -44.27 31.91 51.90
CA ALA A 3 -44.55 30.53 51.49
C ALA A 3 -44.97 30.46 50.00
N THR A 4 -44.19 29.69 49.23
CA THR A 4 -44.41 29.11 47.88
C THR A 4 -45.56 28.05 47.95
N PRO A 5 -46.07 27.31 46.90
CA PRO A 5 -45.45 26.97 45.60
C PRO A 5 -46.36 26.57 44.37
N GLN A 6 -45.72 26.08 43.29
CA GLN A 6 -46.16 25.13 42.21
C GLN A 6 -47.11 25.63 41.07
N ASN A 7 -47.08 25.18 39.80
CA ASN A 7 -46.19 24.39 38.92
C ASN A 7 -46.87 24.32 37.53
N THR A 8 -46.10 24.11 36.44
CA THR A 8 -46.50 23.59 35.09
C THR A 8 -47.40 24.50 34.20
N GLU A 9 -47.22 24.71 32.89
CA GLU A 9 -46.94 23.78 31.79
C GLU A 9 -46.22 24.41 30.57
N ARG A 10 -45.75 23.51 29.70
CA ARG A 10 -44.91 23.66 28.51
C ARG A 10 -45.63 24.31 27.34
N SER A 11 -44.90 25.04 26.51
CA SER A 11 -45.20 25.18 25.08
C SER A 11 -43.92 25.14 24.25
N THR A 12 -43.77 24.06 23.50
CA THR A 12 -42.67 23.77 22.58
C THR A 12 -42.91 24.47 21.25
N VAL A 13 -42.01 25.39 20.87
CA VAL A 13 -41.97 25.98 19.52
C VAL A 13 -41.23 25.04 18.58
N ALA A 14 -41.91 24.66 17.50
CA ALA A 14 -41.48 23.70 16.49
C ALA A 14 -40.24 24.19 15.73
N GLY A 15 -39.13 23.45 15.87
CA GLY A 15 -37.95 23.58 15.02
C GLY A 15 -38.19 22.94 13.65
N SER A 16 -37.97 23.71 12.58
CA SER A 16 -38.07 23.24 11.20
C SER A 16 -37.06 22.12 10.93
N ALA A 17 -37.53 20.90 10.75
CA ALA A 17 -36.71 19.80 10.25
C ALA A 17 -36.48 19.98 8.74
N LYS A 18 -35.28 20.43 8.35
CA LYS A 18 -34.78 20.24 6.99
C LYS A 18 -34.65 18.74 6.75
N ARG A 19 -35.60 18.17 5.99
CA ARG A 19 -35.48 16.82 5.42
C ARG A 19 -34.25 16.80 4.51
N SER A 20 -33.13 16.29 5.01
CA SER A 20 -32.03 15.83 4.18
C SER A 20 -32.58 14.74 3.26
N ARG A 21 -32.77 15.08 1.99
CA ARG A 21 -33.06 14.09 0.95
C ARG A 21 -31.80 13.26 0.77
N THR A 22 -31.83 12.03 1.25
CA THR A 22 -30.88 10.99 0.87
C THR A 22 -31.08 10.74 -0.63
N THR A 23 -30.21 11.32 -1.45
CA THR A 23 -30.10 10.95 -2.87
C THR A 23 -29.62 9.50 -2.89
N ALA A 24 -30.46 8.61 -3.43
CA ALA A 24 -30.09 7.22 -3.66
C ALA A 24 -28.79 7.22 -4.47
N SER A 25 -27.72 6.70 -3.87
CA SER A 25 -26.45 6.48 -4.57
C SER A 25 -26.76 5.58 -5.74
N ARG A 26 -26.57 6.09 -6.96
CA ARG A 26 -26.75 5.32 -8.19
C ARG A 26 -25.78 4.15 -8.07
N VAL A 27 -26.32 2.94 -7.90
CA VAL A 27 -25.53 1.71 -7.81
C VAL A 27 -24.93 1.49 -9.19
N LEU A 28 -23.78 2.10 -9.44
CA LEU A 28 -22.96 1.78 -10.59
C LEU A 28 -22.47 0.33 -10.41
N PRO A 29 -22.43 -0.47 -11.48
CA PRO A 29 -21.84 -1.79 -11.41
C PRO A 29 -20.42 -1.69 -10.85
N PRO A 30 -19.97 -2.63 -10.01
CA PRO A 30 -18.62 -2.59 -9.45
C PRO A 30 -17.61 -2.52 -10.60
N ILE A 31 -16.77 -1.49 -10.61
CA ILE A 31 -15.69 -1.37 -11.59
C ILE A 31 -14.84 -2.63 -11.50
N GLU A 32 -14.60 -3.29 -12.63
CA GLU A 32 -13.75 -4.48 -12.70
C GLU A 32 -12.29 -4.11 -12.99
N LEU A 33 -11.36 -5.00 -12.63
CA LEU A 33 -9.96 -4.85 -13.05
C LEU A 33 -9.83 -5.34 -14.49
N PRO A 34 -9.13 -4.61 -15.37
CA PRO A 34 -8.99 -4.98 -16.78
C PRO A 34 -8.07 -6.19 -17.02
N ALA A 35 -7.26 -6.57 -16.03
CA ALA A 35 -6.40 -7.75 -16.05
C ALA A 35 -6.13 -8.25 -14.62
N SER A 36 -5.35 -9.33 -14.50
CA SER A 36 -4.92 -9.84 -13.20
C SER A 36 -4.12 -8.80 -12.41
N PRO A 37 -4.21 -8.77 -11.06
CA PRO A 37 -3.41 -7.86 -10.24
C PRO A 37 -1.90 -7.97 -10.49
N ASP A 38 -1.37 -9.17 -10.69
CA ASP A 38 0.05 -9.38 -10.93
C ASP A 38 0.50 -8.81 -12.30
N GLU A 39 -0.33 -8.95 -13.34
CA GLU A 39 -0.04 -8.35 -14.64
C GLU A 39 -0.09 -6.83 -14.60
N LEU A 40 -1.10 -6.27 -13.94
CA LEU A 40 -1.24 -4.82 -13.77
C LEU A 40 -0.09 -4.24 -12.95
N ALA A 41 0.36 -4.95 -11.91
CA ALA A 41 1.52 -4.59 -11.13
C ALA A 41 2.80 -4.59 -11.98
N ARG A 42 3.02 -5.63 -12.81
CA ARG A 42 4.18 -5.70 -13.73
C ARG A 42 4.22 -4.52 -14.70
N LYS A 43 3.09 -4.22 -15.35
CA LYS A 43 2.98 -3.10 -16.29
C LYS A 43 3.22 -1.76 -15.60
N ALA A 44 2.65 -1.56 -14.41
CA ALA A 44 2.85 -0.34 -13.62
C ALA A 44 4.31 -0.17 -13.18
N ALA A 45 4.97 -1.24 -12.69
CA ALA A 45 6.38 -1.19 -12.31
C ALA A 45 7.28 -0.78 -13.48
N ALA A 46 7.05 -1.37 -14.66
CA ALA A 46 7.79 -1.05 -15.89
C ALA A 46 7.58 0.42 -16.30
N LEU A 47 6.34 0.91 -16.24
CA LEU A 47 6.00 2.30 -16.56
C LEU A 47 6.66 3.30 -15.60
N LEU A 48 6.76 2.95 -14.32
CA LEU A 48 7.40 3.77 -13.28
C LEU A 48 8.93 3.67 -13.29
N GLY A 49 9.52 2.86 -14.18
CA GLY A 49 10.97 2.64 -14.26
C GLY A 49 11.56 1.92 -13.05
N TRP A 50 10.74 1.14 -12.33
CA TRP A 50 11.20 0.40 -11.14
C TRP A 50 11.94 -0.87 -11.57
N ASN A 51 13.27 -0.82 -11.46
CA ASN A 51 14.18 -1.86 -11.96
C ASN A 51 14.36 -3.03 -10.98
N GLY A 52 13.35 -3.88 -10.84
CA GLY A 52 13.40 -5.09 -10.02
C GLY A 52 12.37 -6.14 -10.41
N VAL A 53 12.31 -7.22 -9.63
CA VAL A 53 11.31 -8.28 -9.81
C VAL A 53 10.03 -7.86 -9.13
N VAL A 54 8.92 -7.92 -9.87
CA VAL A 54 7.57 -7.71 -9.31
C VAL A 54 7.11 -9.01 -8.68
N LEU A 55 7.09 -9.03 -7.34
CA LEU A 55 6.69 -10.18 -6.55
C LEU A 55 5.16 -10.38 -6.63
N PRO A 56 4.68 -11.63 -6.54
CA PRO A 56 3.25 -11.92 -6.53
C PRO A 56 2.50 -11.12 -5.46
N VAL A 57 1.23 -10.83 -5.72
CA VAL A 57 0.40 -10.13 -4.72
C VAL A 57 0.34 -10.93 -3.42
N THR A 58 0.79 -10.30 -2.34
CA THR A 58 0.80 -10.86 -0.99
C THR A 58 0.03 -9.95 -0.02
N THR A 59 -0.26 -10.47 1.17
CA THR A 59 -0.86 -9.69 2.26
C THR A 59 0.22 -9.31 3.27
N LEU A 60 0.55 -8.03 3.34
CA LEU A 60 1.50 -7.47 4.29
C LEU A 60 0.82 -6.39 5.13
N LEU A 61 0.99 -6.44 6.44
CA LEU A 61 0.34 -5.51 7.38
C LEU A 61 -1.20 -5.46 7.19
N GLY A 62 -1.80 -6.60 6.80
CA GLY A 62 -3.23 -6.71 6.49
C GLY A 62 -3.66 -6.06 5.17
N ARG A 63 -2.72 -5.67 4.30
CA ARG A 63 -2.97 -5.01 3.01
C ARG A 63 -2.49 -5.88 1.87
N LYS A 64 -3.29 -5.97 0.80
CA LYS A 64 -2.90 -6.65 -0.45
C LYS A 64 -2.04 -5.71 -1.27
N VAL A 65 -0.80 -6.11 -1.51
CA VAL A 65 0.18 -5.34 -2.27
C VAL A 65 1.07 -6.27 -3.09
N SER A 66 1.66 -5.74 -4.15
CA SER A 66 2.81 -6.34 -4.82
C SER A 66 4.04 -5.50 -4.52
N ILE A 67 5.16 -6.15 -4.22
CA ILE A 67 6.43 -5.49 -3.96
C ILE A 67 7.29 -5.61 -5.21
N VAL A 68 7.96 -4.52 -5.58
CA VAL A 68 9.05 -4.56 -6.54
C VAL A 68 10.36 -4.52 -5.77
N ALA A 69 11.15 -5.58 -5.89
CA ALA A 69 12.38 -5.73 -5.13
C ALA A 69 13.50 -6.37 -5.96
N ARG A 70 14.73 -6.19 -5.48
CA ARG A 70 15.93 -6.83 -6.02
C ARG A 70 16.65 -7.60 -4.92
N LEU A 71 17.25 -8.72 -5.27
CA LEU A 71 18.14 -9.44 -4.38
C LEU A 71 19.49 -8.72 -4.27
N ARG A 72 19.94 -8.46 -3.04
CA ARG A 72 21.31 -8.02 -2.76
C ARG A 72 22.20 -9.25 -2.75
N THR A 73 22.76 -9.59 -3.92
CA THR A 73 23.46 -10.86 -4.16
C THR A 73 24.68 -11.06 -3.26
N ASP A 74 25.36 -9.98 -2.89
CA ASP A 74 26.48 -9.97 -1.95
C ASP A 74 26.04 -10.40 -0.54
N VAL A 75 25.00 -9.75 0.00
CA VAL A 75 24.43 -10.07 1.32
C VAL A 75 23.78 -11.45 1.32
N HIS A 76 23.12 -11.82 0.22
CA HIS A 76 22.55 -13.15 0.04
C HIS A 76 23.62 -14.25 0.12
N ALA A 77 24.76 -14.06 -0.55
CA ALA A 77 25.87 -15.02 -0.52
C ALA A 77 26.46 -15.15 0.89
N GLU A 78 26.64 -14.03 1.61
CA GLU A 78 27.10 -14.03 3.00
C GLU A 78 26.14 -14.80 3.91
N ARG A 79 24.84 -14.54 3.77
CA ARG A 79 23.79 -15.26 4.50
C ARG A 79 23.80 -16.76 4.23
N ILE A 80 23.99 -17.18 2.98
CA ILE A 80 24.17 -18.61 2.64
C ILE A 80 25.39 -19.19 3.36
N ALA A 81 26.52 -18.50 3.32
CA ALA A 81 27.76 -18.96 3.97
C ALA A 81 27.61 -19.09 5.50
N MET A 82 26.78 -18.25 6.11
CA MET A 82 26.44 -18.30 7.54
C MET A 82 25.26 -19.25 7.86
N GLY A 83 24.62 -19.86 6.86
CA GLY A 83 23.45 -20.72 7.05
C GLY A 83 22.18 -19.99 7.48
N VAL A 84 22.05 -18.69 7.14
CA VAL A 84 20.94 -17.83 7.55
C VAL A 84 19.98 -17.60 6.38
N GLY A 85 18.78 -18.18 6.45
CA GLY A 85 17.72 -17.95 5.47
C GLY A 85 16.93 -16.64 5.70
N PRO A 86 15.86 -16.42 4.91
CA PRO A 86 14.84 -15.42 5.23
C PRO A 86 14.14 -15.75 6.55
N VAL A 87 13.79 -14.72 7.34
CA VAL A 87 13.09 -14.90 8.62
C VAL A 87 11.72 -14.23 8.60
N ALA A 88 10.66 -15.05 8.46
CA ALA A 88 9.27 -14.57 8.40
C ALA A 88 8.65 -14.26 9.77
N ASP A 89 9.22 -14.80 10.87
CA ASP A 89 8.72 -14.55 12.22
C ASP A 89 9.02 -13.11 12.65
N ARG A 90 7.95 -12.32 12.80
CA ARG A 90 8.06 -10.91 13.15
C ARG A 90 8.64 -10.69 14.55
N ALA A 91 8.34 -11.56 15.52
CA ALA A 91 8.88 -11.41 16.87
C ALA A 91 10.41 -11.53 16.87
N THR A 92 10.95 -12.49 16.12
CA THR A 92 12.40 -12.64 15.91
C THR A 92 13.00 -11.39 15.26
N VAL A 93 12.41 -10.92 14.16
CA VAL A 93 12.90 -9.73 13.44
C VAL A 93 12.85 -8.47 14.32
N ASP A 94 11.82 -8.33 15.14
CA ASP A 94 11.67 -7.19 16.06
C ASP A 94 12.83 -7.11 17.06
N THR A 95 13.48 -8.24 17.40
CA THR A 95 14.67 -8.24 18.28
C THR A 95 15.91 -7.66 17.62
N TRP A 96 15.99 -7.64 16.29
CA TRP A 96 17.20 -7.18 15.57
C TRP A 96 17.40 -5.67 15.65
N THR A 97 16.37 -4.90 15.96
CA THR A 97 16.51 -3.46 16.18
C THR A 97 16.87 -3.14 17.63
N TRP A 98 17.00 -4.14 18.51
CA TRP A 98 17.44 -3.92 19.87
C TRP A 98 18.95 -3.61 19.87
N PRO A 99 19.40 -2.57 20.58
CA PRO A 99 20.82 -2.16 20.57
C PRO A 99 21.79 -3.31 20.86
N GLU A 100 21.39 -4.27 21.70
CA GLU A 100 22.19 -5.42 22.11
C GLU A 100 22.36 -6.47 21.01
N LEU A 101 21.43 -6.52 20.05
CA LEU A 101 21.38 -7.53 18.98
C LEU A 101 21.59 -6.94 17.58
N ALA A 102 21.53 -5.63 17.42
CA ALA A 102 21.68 -4.95 16.14
C ALA A 102 23.02 -5.27 15.45
N ALA A 103 24.10 -5.45 16.23
CA ALA A 103 25.42 -5.77 15.69
C ALA A 103 25.55 -7.21 15.17
N THR A 104 24.67 -8.11 15.59
CA THR A 104 24.68 -9.54 15.19
C THR A 104 23.50 -9.89 14.28
N ALA A 105 22.59 -8.94 14.06
CA ALA A 105 21.48 -9.10 13.14
C ALA A 105 22.01 -9.32 11.70
N PRO A 106 21.45 -10.28 10.95
CA PRO A 106 21.81 -10.46 9.54
C PRO A 106 21.58 -9.17 8.76
N ALA A 107 22.45 -8.79 7.82
CA ALA A 107 22.20 -7.65 6.95
C ALA A 107 21.00 -7.91 6.00
N PRO A 108 20.20 -6.90 5.61
CA PRO A 108 19.00 -7.12 4.78
C PRO A 108 19.38 -7.56 3.38
N ALA A 109 18.84 -8.69 2.93
CA ALA A 109 19.21 -9.32 1.65
C ALA A 109 18.30 -8.92 0.48
N ALA A 110 17.19 -8.22 0.72
CA ALA A 110 16.38 -7.60 -0.31
C ALA A 110 16.60 -6.08 -0.35
N GLU A 111 16.41 -5.50 -1.53
CA GLU A 111 16.29 -4.07 -1.75
C GLU A 111 14.87 -3.82 -2.27
N ILE A 112 14.05 -3.10 -1.49
CA ILE A 112 12.68 -2.77 -1.89
C ILE A 112 12.73 -1.47 -2.70
N ILE A 113 12.35 -1.56 -3.97
CA ILE A 113 12.33 -0.42 -4.89
C ILE A 113 11.01 0.34 -4.74
N GLY A 114 9.91 -0.40 -4.64
CA GLY A 114 8.61 0.20 -4.39
C GLY A 114 7.50 -0.80 -4.15
N VAL A 115 6.32 -0.28 -3.79
CA VAL A 115 5.12 -1.07 -3.47
C VAL A 115 3.94 -0.63 -4.32
N LEU A 116 3.25 -1.59 -4.92
CA LEU A 116 2.09 -1.39 -5.78
C LEU A 116 0.82 -1.91 -5.11
N ALA A 117 -0.20 -1.04 -5.04
CA ALA A 117 -1.54 -1.43 -4.61
C ALA A 117 -2.50 -1.38 -5.79
N VAL A 118 -2.85 -2.55 -6.33
CA VAL A 118 -3.84 -2.70 -7.40
C VAL A 118 -5.24 -2.81 -6.78
N ALA A 119 -6.15 -1.89 -7.11
CA ALA A 119 -7.52 -1.97 -6.63
C ALA A 119 -8.53 -1.34 -7.58
N ARG A 120 -9.79 -1.76 -7.44
CA ARG A 120 -10.93 -1.24 -8.22
C ARG A 120 -11.34 0.18 -7.83
N HIS A 121 -10.89 0.65 -6.67
CA HIS A 121 -11.19 1.97 -6.15
C HIS A 121 -9.97 2.55 -5.43
N TRP A 122 -9.71 3.84 -5.70
CA TRP A 122 -8.62 4.60 -5.09
C TRP A 122 -8.58 4.56 -3.55
N ARG A 123 -9.71 4.54 -2.83
CA ARG A 123 -9.70 4.49 -1.36
C ARG A 123 -9.05 3.21 -0.84
N THR A 124 -9.34 2.09 -1.49
CA THR A 124 -8.77 0.77 -1.17
C THR A 124 -7.29 0.70 -1.54
N ALA A 125 -6.93 1.19 -2.73
CA ALA A 125 -5.53 1.24 -3.15
C ALA A 125 -4.71 2.14 -2.20
N MET A 126 -5.21 3.32 -1.87
CA MET A 126 -4.54 4.27 -0.98
C MET A 126 -4.37 3.70 0.42
N ALA A 127 -5.42 3.13 1.01
CA ALA A 127 -5.34 2.49 2.31
C ALA A 127 -4.32 1.34 2.35
N SER A 128 -4.04 0.71 1.19
CA SER A 128 -3.06 -0.36 1.05
C SER A 128 -1.65 0.16 0.79
N ALA A 129 -1.48 1.23 0.01
CA ALA A 129 -0.17 1.79 -0.36
C ALA A 129 0.43 2.72 0.71
N VAL A 130 -0.37 3.56 1.37
CA VAL A 130 0.12 4.58 2.33
C VAL A 130 1.01 4.01 3.43
N PRO A 131 0.72 2.85 4.06
CA PRO A 131 1.59 2.29 5.10
C PRO A 131 3.02 2.02 4.63
N PHE A 132 3.23 1.82 3.32
CA PHE A 132 4.52 1.50 2.73
C PHE A 132 5.26 2.72 2.17
N ALA A 133 4.56 3.84 1.95
CA ALA A 133 5.12 5.09 1.43
C ALA A 133 6.18 5.73 2.34
N ARG A 134 6.39 5.19 3.56
CA ARG A 134 7.45 5.60 4.48
C ARG A 134 8.76 4.81 4.32
N TYR A 135 8.73 3.69 3.60
CA TYR A 135 9.88 2.78 3.42
C TYR A 135 10.46 2.79 2.01
N GLY A 136 9.81 3.49 1.07
CA GLY A 136 10.20 3.54 -0.32
C GLY A 136 9.11 4.12 -1.19
N GLU A 137 9.28 3.97 -2.51
CA GLU A 137 8.28 4.40 -3.49
C GLU A 137 6.99 3.59 -3.35
N ALA A 138 5.84 4.24 -3.55
CA ALA A 138 4.55 3.57 -3.48
C ALA A 138 3.62 4.10 -4.57
N ALA A 139 2.87 3.21 -5.20
CA ALA A 139 1.92 3.57 -6.24
C ALA A 139 0.59 2.85 -6.09
N MET A 140 -0.47 3.51 -6.56
CA MET A 140 -1.77 2.92 -6.78
C MET A 140 -1.92 2.56 -8.24
N VAL A 141 -2.49 1.39 -8.52
CA VAL A 141 -2.89 1.00 -9.89
C VAL A 141 -4.41 0.89 -9.92
N LEU A 142 -5.04 1.69 -10.77
CA LEU A 142 -6.49 1.87 -10.82
C LEU A 142 -7.02 1.64 -12.23
N PRO A 143 -8.22 1.06 -12.41
CA PRO A 143 -8.90 1.10 -13.70
C PRO A 143 -9.16 2.55 -14.13
N SER A 144 -9.07 2.85 -15.42
CA SER A 144 -9.30 4.20 -15.95
C SER A 144 -10.67 4.76 -15.57
N LEU A 145 -11.70 3.91 -15.50
CA LEU A 145 -13.04 4.30 -15.03
C LEU A 145 -13.06 4.81 -13.58
N ALA A 146 -12.12 4.40 -12.73
CA ALA A 146 -12.04 4.85 -11.34
C ALA A 146 -11.43 6.26 -11.20
N VAL A 147 -10.78 6.79 -12.24
CA VAL A 147 -10.16 8.12 -12.23
C VAL A 147 -10.99 9.20 -12.93
N LEU A 148 -12.05 8.82 -13.66
CA LEU A 148 -12.95 9.74 -14.37
C LEU A 148 -14.06 10.33 -13.49
N THR A 149 -13.83 10.49 -12.18
CA THR A 149 -14.85 10.92 -11.22
C THR A 149 -14.47 12.24 -10.55
N GLU A 150 -15.46 13.05 -10.18
CA GLU A 150 -15.22 14.26 -9.36
C GLU A 150 -14.55 13.92 -8.04
N ASP A 151 -14.93 12.80 -7.42
CA ASP A 151 -14.31 12.30 -6.20
C ASP A 151 -12.82 11.98 -6.41
N TYR A 152 -12.41 11.45 -7.56
CA TYR A 152 -11.00 11.26 -7.85
C TYR A 152 -10.23 12.59 -7.82
N VAL A 153 -10.72 13.60 -8.53
CA VAL A 153 -10.04 14.90 -8.63
C VAL A 153 -10.06 15.65 -7.29
N ALA A 154 -11.20 15.68 -6.61
CA ALA A 154 -11.38 16.45 -5.37
C ALA A 154 -10.77 15.76 -4.14
N ASN A 155 -10.72 14.42 -4.11
CA ASN A 155 -10.35 13.66 -2.91
C ASN A 155 -9.13 12.76 -3.08
N CYS A 156 -8.96 12.10 -4.23
CA CYS A 156 -7.84 11.18 -4.45
C CYS A 156 -6.55 11.94 -4.72
N LEU A 157 -6.51 12.77 -5.77
CA LEU A 157 -5.28 13.43 -6.21
C LEU A 157 -4.60 14.29 -5.12
N PRO A 158 -5.31 15.12 -4.33
CA PRO A 158 -4.67 15.89 -3.26
C PRO A 158 -4.04 14.99 -2.19
N ARG A 159 -4.72 13.89 -1.83
CA ARG A 159 -4.20 12.93 -0.84
C ARG A 159 -3.03 12.12 -1.41
N ALA A 160 -3.13 11.66 -2.65
CA ALA A 160 -2.05 10.94 -3.33
C ALA A 160 -0.78 11.81 -3.36
N ARG A 161 -0.90 13.11 -3.69
CA ARG A 161 0.22 14.07 -3.62
C ARG A 161 0.75 14.27 -2.21
N ALA A 162 -0.13 14.44 -1.22
CA ALA A 162 0.27 14.57 0.18
C ALA A 162 1.04 13.33 0.68
N TYR A 163 0.59 12.15 0.29
CA TYR A 163 1.25 10.88 0.57
C TYR A 163 2.35 10.49 -0.44
N GLY A 164 2.59 11.28 -1.48
CA GLY A 164 3.68 11.07 -2.45
C GLY A 164 3.52 9.82 -3.29
N LEU A 165 2.29 9.33 -3.41
CA LEU A 165 1.97 8.12 -4.16
C LEU A 165 1.92 8.46 -5.65
N ALA A 166 2.52 7.60 -6.47
CA ALA A 166 2.22 7.59 -7.89
C ALA A 166 0.82 7.00 -8.15
N VAL A 167 0.19 7.40 -9.25
CA VAL A 167 -1.08 6.81 -9.72
C VAL A 167 -0.91 6.37 -11.16
N VAL A 168 -0.99 5.05 -11.35
CA VAL A 168 -1.03 4.42 -12.66
C VAL A 168 -2.48 4.02 -12.94
N THR A 169 -2.94 4.32 -14.15
CA THR A 169 -4.24 3.91 -14.64
C THR A 169 -4.11 2.74 -15.59
N ALA A 170 -5.13 1.91 -15.68
CA ALA A 170 -5.21 0.81 -16.65
C ALA A 170 -6.53 0.88 -17.39
N ASP A 171 -6.47 0.98 -18.72
CA ASP A 171 -7.66 0.99 -19.56
C ASP A 171 -8.27 -0.43 -19.71
N PRO A 172 -9.46 -0.57 -20.35
CA PRO A 172 -10.08 -1.88 -20.58
C PRO A 172 -9.25 -2.87 -21.41
N TYR A 173 -8.25 -2.40 -22.16
CA TYR A 173 -7.29 -3.23 -22.91
C TYR A 173 -6.02 -3.53 -22.11
N ALA A 174 -6.03 -3.21 -20.81
CA ALA A 174 -4.91 -3.34 -19.88
C ALA A 174 -3.66 -2.56 -20.33
N MET A 175 -3.84 -1.45 -21.05
CA MET A 175 -2.80 -0.48 -21.32
C MET A 175 -2.66 0.44 -20.11
N SER A 176 -1.42 0.59 -19.62
CA SER A 176 -1.13 1.38 -18.43
C SER A 176 -0.63 2.78 -18.80
N ASP A 177 -1.12 3.80 -18.09
CA ASP A 177 -0.69 5.19 -18.25
C ASP A 177 -0.48 5.87 -16.89
N LEU A 178 0.41 6.85 -16.84
CA LEU A 178 0.79 7.54 -15.60
C LEU A 178 -0.05 8.80 -15.44
N ASP A 179 -0.97 8.77 -14.47
CA ASP A 179 -1.84 9.92 -14.18
C ASP A 179 -1.22 10.88 -13.16
N LEU A 180 -0.46 10.33 -12.19
CA LEU A 180 0.27 11.12 -11.22
C LEU A 180 1.65 10.51 -10.97
N GLU A 181 2.70 11.31 -11.15
CA GLU A 181 4.06 10.96 -10.74
C GLU A 181 4.18 10.83 -9.20
N GLY A 182 4.94 9.84 -8.76
CA GLY A 182 5.35 9.71 -7.36
C GLY A 182 6.33 10.82 -6.96
N ARG A 183 6.57 10.98 -5.65
CA ARG A 183 7.57 11.95 -5.16
C ARG A 183 8.75 11.22 -4.51
N THR A 184 9.87 11.21 -5.22
CA THR A 184 11.13 10.57 -4.81
C THR A 184 11.92 11.34 -3.74
N GLU A 185 11.70 12.65 -3.61
CA GLU A 185 12.45 13.49 -2.65
C GLU A 185 11.86 13.45 -1.24
N ARG A 186 11.93 12.30 -0.58
CA ARG A 186 11.49 12.15 0.82
C ARG A 186 12.60 11.61 1.69
N LEU A 187 12.66 12.13 2.91
CA LEU A 187 13.43 11.52 3.99
C LEU A 187 12.78 10.18 4.32
N LEU A 188 13.40 9.10 3.85
CA LEU A 188 13.08 7.76 4.30
C LEU A 188 13.45 7.67 5.78
N LEU A 189 12.58 7.08 6.59
CA LEU A 189 12.88 6.83 8.00
C LEU A 189 13.98 5.76 8.09
N ASP A 190 14.74 5.81 9.18
CA ASP A 190 15.69 4.74 9.53
C ASP A 190 14.98 3.39 9.62
N GLU A 191 15.76 2.32 9.44
CA GLU A 191 15.29 0.94 9.50
C GLU A 191 14.61 0.67 10.86
N ASP A 192 13.32 0.38 10.81
CA ASP A 192 12.52 -0.04 11.96
C ASP A 192 12.09 -1.51 11.84
N PRO A 193 11.59 -2.14 12.92
CA PRO A 193 11.24 -3.56 12.91
C PRO A 193 10.27 -3.98 11.80
N VAL A 194 9.35 -3.08 11.42
CA VAL A 194 8.37 -3.37 10.39
C VAL A 194 9.01 -3.29 9.02
N SER A 195 9.81 -2.25 8.75
CA SER A 195 10.59 -2.16 7.51
C SER A 195 11.48 -3.38 7.31
N ARG A 196 12.09 -3.84 8.41
CA ARG A 196 12.95 -5.01 8.44
C ARG A 196 12.19 -6.29 8.15
N TRP A 197 11.05 -6.49 8.79
CA TRP A 197 10.21 -7.66 8.54
C TRP A 197 9.69 -7.68 7.10
N VAL A 198 9.28 -6.53 6.54
CA VAL A 198 8.88 -6.44 5.13
C VAL A 198 10.05 -6.81 4.20
N ASN A 199 11.28 -6.43 4.55
CA ASN A 199 12.49 -6.85 3.81
C ASN A 199 12.65 -8.38 3.79
N GLU A 200 12.50 -9.05 4.94
CA GLU A 200 12.59 -10.51 5.01
C GLU A 200 11.47 -11.19 4.19
N MET A 201 10.26 -10.65 4.22
CA MET A 201 9.15 -11.17 3.40
C MET A 201 9.38 -10.98 1.90
N ALA A 202 10.05 -9.90 1.49
CA ALA A 202 10.45 -9.68 0.10
C ALA A 202 11.59 -10.63 -0.29
N TYR A 203 12.59 -10.81 0.58
CA TYR A 203 13.70 -11.73 0.37
C TYR A 203 13.22 -13.17 0.19
N GLU A 204 12.31 -13.63 1.05
CA GLU A 204 11.72 -14.97 0.95
C GLU A 204 11.00 -15.19 -0.39
N GLN A 205 10.28 -14.17 -0.88
CA GLN A 205 9.59 -14.25 -2.17
C GLN A 205 10.54 -14.17 -3.36
N LEU A 206 11.61 -13.38 -3.28
CA LEU A 206 12.66 -13.34 -4.31
C LEU A 206 13.28 -14.73 -4.48
N LEU A 207 13.63 -15.41 -3.38
CA LEU A 207 14.18 -16.77 -3.46
C LEU A 207 13.18 -17.77 -4.08
N ARG A 208 11.88 -17.65 -3.77
CA ARG A 208 10.86 -18.49 -4.43
C ARG A 208 10.74 -18.18 -5.92
N ALA A 209 10.80 -16.91 -6.31
CA ALA A 209 10.74 -16.50 -7.70
C ALA A 209 11.95 -17.00 -8.50
N ASP A 210 13.15 -16.92 -7.92
CA ASP A 210 14.39 -17.43 -8.52
C ASP A 210 14.34 -18.95 -8.71
N LEU A 211 13.81 -19.69 -7.72
CA LEU A 211 13.62 -21.14 -7.84
C LEU A 211 12.66 -21.51 -8.98
N VAL A 212 11.53 -20.82 -9.09
CA VAL A 212 10.56 -21.05 -10.19
C VAL A 212 11.17 -20.73 -11.54
N ALA A 213 11.99 -19.69 -11.64
CA ALA A 213 12.71 -19.36 -12.87
C ALA A 213 13.71 -20.47 -13.25
N ALA A 214 14.46 -20.99 -12.28
CA ALA A 214 15.44 -22.07 -12.50
C ALA A 214 14.79 -23.41 -12.88
N GLU A 215 13.55 -23.68 -12.46
CA GLU A 215 12.80 -24.89 -12.86
C GLU A 215 12.17 -24.78 -14.26
N SER A 216 12.10 -23.57 -14.82
CA SER A 216 11.48 -23.28 -16.12
C SER A 216 12.46 -23.26 -17.30
N ASP A 217 13.77 -23.30 -17.01
CA ASP A 217 14.89 -23.38 -17.97
C ASP A 217 15.39 -24.84 -18.15
#